data_AF-A0A511JQ32-F1
#
_entry.id   AF-A0A511JQ32-F1
#
_cell.length_a   1.000
_cell.length_b   1.000
_cell.length_c   1.000
_cell.angle_alpha   90.00
_cell.angle_beta   90.00
_cell.angle_gamma   90.00
#
_symmetry.space_group_name_H-M   'P 1'
#
loop_
_entity.id
_entity.type
_entity.pdbx_description
1 polymer ?
#
loop_
_entity_poly.entity_id
_entity_poly.type
_entity_poly.pdbx_seq_one_letter_code
_entity_poly.pdbx_strand_id
1 'polypeptide(L)'
;MKAAYLVSLAPSFEDDVWRAAATLGADVQGQCAQFRDDEDHSLTIFGDLGQEGAWEWQQGPFEFRGTAPAPDLSRAAALSVECRWEDLFASWVGRLAALLPAPSWVVDGDGVVWPATQVDPVALRL
;
A
#
# COMPACT_ATOMS: atom_id res chain seq x y z
N MET A 1 7.85 12.79 5.14
CA MET A 1 6.50 12.25 5.39
C MET A 1 6.67 10.80 5.83
N LYS A 2 5.68 10.21 6.49
CA LYS A 2 5.68 8.77 6.83
C LYS A 2 5.07 8.01 5.65
N ALA A 3 5.70 6.92 5.23
CA ALA A 3 5.35 6.22 4.00
C ALA A 3 5.45 4.71 4.20
N ALA A 4 4.45 4.00 3.69
CA ALA A 4 4.46 2.56 3.52
C ALA A 4 4.29 2.23 2.05
N TYR A 5 4.59 1.00 1.67
CA TYR A 5 4.51 0.54 0.29
C TYR A 5 3.39 -0.47 0.13
N LEU A 6 2.48 -0.21 -0.80
CA LEU A 6 1.52 -1.21 -1.25
C LEU A 6 2.16 -1.99 -2.40
N VAL A 7 2.25 -3.32 -2.27
CA VAL A 7 2.97 -4.17 -3.21
C VAL A 7 2.11 -5.31 -3.72
N SER A 8 2.36 -5.74 -4.96
CA SER A 8 1.73 -6.92 -5.55
C SER A 8 2.63 -7.57 -6.60
N LEU A 9 2.38 -8.85 -6.87
CA LEU A 9 3.01 -9.61 -7.96
C LEU A 9 2.22 -9.50 -9.28
N ALA A 10 1.07 -8.81 -9.27
CA ALA A 10 0.21 -8.69 -10.44
C ALA A 10 0.82 -7.73 -11.49
N PRO A 11 0.90 -8.13 -12.78
CA PRO A 11 1.40 -7.24 -13.83
C PRO A 11 0.57 -5.96 -14.04
N SER A 12 -0.73 -6.01 -13.75
CA SER A 12 -1.68 -4.90 -13.88
C SER A 12 -1.85 -4.10 -12.57
N PHE A 13 -1.00 -4.34 -11.57
CA PHE A 13 -1.20 -3.87 -10.20
C PHE A 13 -1.48 -2.36 -10.10
N GLU A 14 -0.67 -1.53 -10.75
CA GLU A 14 -0.81 -0.07 -10.67
C GLU A 14 -2.15 0.40 -11.28
N ASP A 15 -2.50 -0.07 -12.47
CA ASP A 15 -3.79 0.26 -13.11
C ASP A 15 -4.99 -0.22 -12.29
N ASP A 16 -4.86 -1.38 -11.63
CA ASP A 16 -5.90 -1.93 -10.76
C ASP A 16 -6.06 -1.07 -9.49
N VAL A 17 -4.97 -0.56 -8.93
CA VAL A 17 -4.99 0.36 -7.78
C VAL A 17 -5.67 1.67 -8.14
N TRP A 18 -5.41 2.26 -9.31
CA TRP A 18 -6.08 3.48 -9.74
C TRP A 18 -7.59 3.31 -9.89
N ARG A 19 -8.01 2.20 -10.50
CA ARG A 19 -9.44 1.87 -10.63
C ARG A 19 -10.10 1.64 -9.26
N ALA A 20 -9.42 0.93 -8.35
CA ALA A 20 -9.90 0.70 -7.00
C ALA A 20 -9.96 1.99 -6.16
N ALA A 21 -8.94 2.83 -6.24
CA ALA A 21 -8.87 4.12 -5.52
C ALA A 21 -10.00 5.06 -5.97
N ALA A 22 -10.24 5.20 -7.27
CA ALA A 22 -11.34 5.98 -7.80
C ALA A 22 -12.71 5.44 -7.32
N THR A 23 -12.86 4.11 -7.25
CA THR A 23 -14.08 3.46 -6.73
C THR A 23 -14.31 3.80 -5.24
N LEU A 24 -13.25 4.02 -4.47
CA LEU A 24 -13.29 4.43 -3.07
C LEU A 24 -13.40 5.95 -2.86
N GLY A 25 -13.56 6.72 -3.94
CA GLY A 25 -13.74 8.18 -3.87
C GLY A 25 -12.43 8.97 -3.78
N ALA A 26 -11.28 8.36 -4.08
CA ALA A 26 -10.05 9.12 -4.27
C ALA A 26 -10.10 9.92 -5.58
N ASP A 27 -9.53 11.11 -5.58
CA ASP A 27 -9.23 11.88 -6.79
C ASP A 27 -7.96 11.31 -7.42
N VAL A 28 -8.06 10.80 -8.66
CA VAL A 28 -6.96 10.15 -9.37
C VAL A 28 -6.51 11.04 -10.53
N GLN A 29 -5.26 11.50 -10.47
CA GLN A 29 -4.65 12.37 -11.47
C GLN A 29 -3.24 11.85 -11.84
N GLY A 30 -3.10 11.33 -13.06
CA GLY A 30 -1.83 10.76 -13.52
C GLY A 30 -1.42 9.55 -12.67
N GLN A 31 -0.22 9.60 -12.07
CA GLN A 31 0.34 8.56 -11.19
C GLN A 31 0.12 8.90 -9.71
N CYS A 32 -0.98 9.60 -9.39
CA CYS A 32 -1.29 10.03 -8.04
C CYS A 32 -2.78 9.82 -7.75
N ALA A 33 -3.08 9.26 -6.58
CA ALA A 33 -4.43 9.19 -6.05
C ALA A 33 -4.48 9.80 -4.64
N GLN A 34 -5.37 10.76 -4.42
CA GLN A 34 -5.56 11.39 -3.11
C GLN A 34 -6.97 11.13 -2.58
N PHE A 35 -7.03 10.62 -1.36
CA PHE A 35 -8.27 10.48 -0.58
C PHE A 35 -8.27 11.45 0.59
N ARG A 36 -9.45 11.99 0.92
CA ARG A 36 -9.71 12.74 2.15
C ARG A 36 -10.96 12.19 2.82
N ASP A 37 -10.88 12.00 4.14
CA ASP A 37 -12.05 11.62 4.94
C ASP A 37 -12.85 12.86 5.41
N ASP A 38 -13.91 12.60 6.17
CA ASP A 38 -14.80 13.65 6.71
C ASP A 38 -14.11 14.52 7.79
N GLU A 39 -12.96 14.10 8.31
CA GLU A 39 -12.15 14.81 9.31
C GLU A 39 -11.00 15.61 8.66
N ASP A 40 -10.97 15.70 7.32
CA ASP A 40 -9.91 16.32 6.49
C ASP A 40 -8.53 15.65 6.69
N HIS A 41 -8.51 14.40 7.14
CA HIS A 41 -7.32 13.58 7.09
C HIS A 41 -7.09 13.11 5.66
N SER A 42 -5.82 13.03 5.26
CA SER A 42 -5.45 12.68 3.90
C SER A 42 -4.59 11.42 3.83
N LEU A 43 -4.78 10.71 2.72
CA LEU A 43 -3.93 9.61 2.26
C LEU A 43 -3.63 9.87 0.79
N THR A 44 -2.36 9.76 0.41
CA THR A 44 -1.94 9.93 -0.99
C THR A 44 -1.14 8.71 -1.44
N ILE A 45 -1.48 8.16 -2.60
CA ILE A 45 -0.75 7.07 -3.25
C ILE A 45 0.02 7.66 -4.42
N PHE A 46 1.29 7.32 -4.54
CA PHE A 46 2.13 7.68 -5.68
C PHE A 46 2.57 6.41 -6.42
N GLY A 47 2.38 6.45 -7.74
CA GLY A 47 2.92 5.46 -8.66
C GLY A 47 4.33 5.78 -9.12
N ASP A 48 4.78 5.00 -10.09
CA ASP A 48 6.12 5.15 -10.70
C ASP A 48 7.25 5.26 -9.68
N LEU A 49 7.18 4.42 -8.64
CA LEU A 49 8.33 4.11 -7.83
C LEU A 49 9.35 3.43 -8.76
N GLY A 50 10.19 4.25 -9.37
CA GLY A 50 11.31 3.78 -10.17
C GLY A 50 12.23 2.86 -9.36
N GLN A 51 13.29 2.37 -9.99
CA GLN A 51 14.26 1.52 -9.28
C GLN A 51 15.01 2.26 -8.17
N GLU A 52 15.02 3.60 -8.20
CA GLU A 52 15.54 4.44 -7.13
C GLU A 52 14.60 4.38 -5.91
N GLY A 53 15.08 3.86 -4.78
CA GLY A 53 14.27 3.66 -3.57
C GLY A 53 13.66 2.26 -3.44
N ALA A 54 13.80 1.41 -4.46
CA ALA A 54 13.29 0.03 -4.41
C ALA A 54 13.87 -0.78 -3.24
N TRP A 55 15.10 -0.48 -2.80
CA TRP A 55 15.73 -1.12 -1.65
C TRP A 55 14.95 -0.96 -0.35
N GLU A 56 14.16 0.12 -0.19
CA GLU A 56 13.39 0.40 1.03
C GLU A 56 12.27 -0.62 1.28
N TRP A 57 11.78 -1.27 0.21
CA TRP A 57 10.70 -2.26 0.29
C TRP A 57 11.02 -3.61 -0.35
N GLN A 58 12.07 -3.71 -1.17
CA GLN A 58 12.54 -4.97 -1.77
C GLN A 58 13.61 -5.67 -0.94
N GLN A 59 14.38 -4.93 -0.13
CA GLN A 59 15.58 -5.44 0.53
C GLN A 59 15.59 -5.10 2.02
N GLY A 60 15.15 -6.04 2.86
CA GLY A 60 15.23 -5.92 4.30
C GLY A 60 15.03 -7.27 4.99
N PRO A 61 15.36 -7.39 6.28
CA PRO A 61 14.85 -8.48 7.09
C PRO A 61 13.34 -8.30 7.24
N PHE A 62 12.57 -8.93 6.37
CA PHE A 62 11.12 -8.86 6.42
C PHE A 62 10.58 -9.77 7.51
N GLU A 63 9.91 -9.18 8.50
CA GLU A 63 9.00 -9.93 9.35
C GLU A 63 7.66 -10.01 8.62
N PHE A 64 7.23 -11.21 8.25
CA PHE A 64 5.91 -11.40 7.64
C PHE A 64 4.85 -11.68 8.70
N ARG A 65 3.81 -10.85 8.74
CA ARG A 65 2.66 -10.95 9.66
C ARG A 65 1.38 -11.27 8.91
N GLY A 66 1.25 -12.52 8.49
CA GLY A 66 0.06 -13.03 7.82
C GLY A 66 -0.11 -14.54 7.96
N THR A 67 -1.27 -15.03 7.56
CA THR A 67 -1.61 -16.47 7.58
C THR A 67 -1.30 -17.20 6.27
N ALA A 68 -1.15 -16.46 5.16
CA ALA A 68 -0.79 -16.97 3.84
C ALA A 68 0.74 -16.94 3.63
N PRO A 69 1.29 -17.53 2.55
CA PRO A 69 2.70 -17.39 2.24
C PRO A 69 3.11 -15.92 2.02
N ALA A 70 4.31 -15.56 2.48
CA ALA A 70 4.90 -14.26 2.20
C ALA A 70 5.15 -14.08 0.68
N PRO A 71 5.00 -12.87 0.14
CA PRO A 71 5.30 -12.60 -1.27
C PRO A 71 6.80 -12.59 -1.53
N ASP A 72 7.20 -12.93 -2.76
CA ASP A 72 8.56 -12.69 -3.24
C ASP A 72 8.69 -11.23 -3.69
N LEU A 73 9.09 -10.36 -2.77
CA LEU A 73 9.19 -8.91 -3.00
C LEU A 73 10.20 -8.53 -4.09
N SER A 74 11.17 -9.40 -4.40
CA SER A 74 12.14 -9.16 -5.50
C SER A 74 11.49 -9.11 -6.88
N ARG A 75 10.26 -9.60 -6.99
CA ARG A 75 9.47 -9.65 -8.23
C ARG A 75 8.21 -8.80 -8.17
N ALA A 76 7.98 -8.10 -7.06
CA ALA A 76 6.79 -7.28 -6.87
C ALA A 76 6.93 -5.91 -7.53
N ALA A 77 5.80 -5.32 -7.90
CA ALA A 77 5.66 -3.90 -8.12
C ALA A 77 5.18 -3.22 -6.84
N ALA A 78 5.49 -1.94 -6.66
CA ALA A 78 5.15 -1.17 -5.48
C ALA A 78 4.59 0.20 -5.84
N LEU A 79 3.73 0.71 -4.96
CA LEU A 79 3.26 2.09 -4.93
C LEU A 79 3.54 2.63 -3.52
N SER A 80 3.98 3.89 -3.40
CA SER A 80 4.16 4.50 -2.08
C SER A 80 2.84 5.07 -1.61
N VAL A 81 2.57 4.95 -0.32
CA VAL A 81 1.37 5.45 0.32
C VAL A 81 1.79 6.33 1.47
N GLU A 82 1.59 7.63 1.31
CA GLU A 82 1.83 8.62 2.34
C GLU A 82 0.54 8.84 3.14
N CYS A 83 0.63 8.59 4.45
CA CYS A 83 -0.44 8.86 5.39
C CYS A 83 0.16 9.16 6.77
N ARG A 84 -0.53 9.99 7.56
CA ARG A 84 -0.14 10.30 8.93
C ARG A 84 -0.90 9.50 9.98
N TRP A 85 -2.04 8.91 9.62
CA TRP A 85 -2.96 8.25 10.54
C TRP A 85 -3.01 6.76 10.23
N GLU A 86 -2.47 5.94 11.12
CA GLU A 86 -2.40 4.48 10.97
C GLU A 86 -3.79 3.83 10.84
N ASP A 87 -4.81 4.33 11.57
CA ASP A 87 -6.19 3.86 11.48
C ASP A 87 -6.81 4.12 10.10
N LEU A 88 -6.64 5.34 9.58
CA LEU A 88 -7.09 5.72 8.24
C LEU A 88 -6.39 4.86 7.20
N PHE A 89 -5.07 4.72 7.32
CA PHE A 89 -4.28 3.90 6.41
C PHE A 89 -4.78 2.46 6.38
N ALA A 90 -4.86 1.79 7.54
CA ALA A 90 -5.23 0.38 7.62
C ALA A 90 -6.65 0.14 7.09
N SER A 91 -7.60 1.01 7.48
CA SER A 91 -8.99 0.94 7.03
C SER A 91 -9.13 1.17 5.52
N TRP A 92 -8.44 2.18 4.98
CA TRP A 92 -8.57 2.54 3.57
C TRP A 92 -7.82 1.55 2.66
N VAL A 93 -6.59 1.18 3.00
CA VAL A 93 -5.80 0.19 2.27
C VAL A 93 -6.47 -1.18 2.30
N GLY A 94 -7.07 -1.60 3.42
CA GLY A 94 -7.81 -2.84 3.50
C GLY A 94 -9.02 -2.88 2.55
N ARG A 95 -9.77 -1.78 2.45
CA ARG A 95 -10.87 -1.63 1.50
C ARG A 95 -10.38 -1.62 0.05
N LEU A 96 -9.26 -0.94 -0.22
CA LEU A 96 -8.66 -0.92 -1.56
C LEU A 96 -8.22 -2.32 -1.98
N ALA A 97 -7.50 -3.03 -1.11
CA ALA A 97 -7.02 -4.37 -1.36
C ALA A 97 -8.15 -5.38 -1.63
N ALA A 98 -9.30 -5.21 -0.97
CA ALA A 98 -10.48 -6.04 -1.22
C ALA A 98 -11.11 -5.84 -2.62
N LEU A 99 -10.79 -4.73 -3.31
CA LEU A 99 -11.22 -4.44 -4.68
C LEU A 99 -10.20 -4.90 -5.73
N LEU A 100 -8.98 -5.26 -5.32
CA LEU A 100 -7.95 -5.68 -6.26
C LEU A 100 -8.22 -7.11 -6.77
N PRO A 101 -7.95 -7.40 -8.06
CA PRO A 101 -8.16 -8.73 -8.63
C PRO A 101 -7.11 -9.75 -8.17
N ALA A 102 -6.02 -9.28 -7.56
CA ALA A 102 -4.91 -10.09 -7.09
C ALA A 102 -4.51 -9.69 -5.66
N PRO A 103 -3.89 -10.60 -4.90
CA PRO A 103 -3.38 -10.28 -3.57
C PRO A 103 -2.40 -9.11 -3.58
N SER A 104 -2.46 -8.30 -2.53
CA SER A 104 -1.52 -7.23 -2.25
C SER A 104 -1.08 -7.27 -0.79
N TRP A 105 0.06 -6.63 -0.53
CA TRP A 105 0.68 -6.56 0.78
C TRP A 105 1.11 -5.13 1.07
N VAL A 106 1.26 -4.81 2.36
CA VAL A 106 1.87 -3.57 2.83
C VAL A 106 3.25 -3.90 3.37
N VAL A 107 4.26 -3.17 2.92
CA VAL A 107 5.56 -3.07 3.60
C VAL A 107 5.55 -1.78 4.39
N ASP A 108 5.60 -1.88 5.71
CA ASP A 108 5.55 -0.71 6.58
C ASP A 108 6.95 -0.10 6.81
N GLY A 109 7.02 1.03 7.53
CA GLY A 109 8.25 1.78 7.78
C GLY A 109 9.29 1.05 8.63
N ASP A 110 8.91 -0.03 9.33
CA ASP A 110 9.82 -0.91 10.06
C ASP A 110 10.25 -2.13 9.22
N GLY A 111 9.78 -2.25 7.97
CA GLY A 111 10.05 -3.39 7.09
C GLY A 111 9.20 -4.62 7.41
N VAL A 112 8.07 -4.45 8.10
CA VAL A 112 7.13 -5.55 8.35
C VAL A 112 6.19 -5.69 7.15
N VAL A 113 5.96 -6.93 6.72
CA VAL A 113 5.12 -7.26 5.57
C VAL A 113 3.78 -7.81 6.05
N TRP A 114 2.71 -7.14 5.67
CA TRP A 114 1.33 -7.44 6.06
C TRP A 114 0.51 -7.79 4.83
N PRO A 115 -0.38 -8.80 4.85
CA PRO A 115 -1.46 -8.85 3.88
C PRO A 115 -2.26 -7.54 3.95
N ALA A 116 -2.50 -6.88 2.82
CA ALA A 116 -3.08 -5.53 2.83
C ALA A 116 -4.50 -5.48 3.43
N THR A 117 -5.22 -6.60 3.42
CA THR A 117 -6.54 -6.76 4.06
C THR A 117 -6.47 -7.08 5.56
N GLN A 118 -5.28 -7.22 6.14
CA GLN A 118 -5.05 -7.67 7.53
C GLN A 118 -4.06 -6.76 8.28
N VAL A 119 -3.89 -5.51 7.83
CA VAL A 119 -3.04 -4.54 8.52
C VAL A 119 -3.66 -4.18 9.88
N ASP A 120 -2.90 -4.38 10.95
CA ASP A 120 -3.29 -3.96 12.31
C ASP A 120 -2.83 -2.50 12.54
N PRO A 121 -3.76 -1.54 12.70
CA PRO A 121 -3.38 -0.13 12.87
C PRO A 121 -2.62 0.16 14.16
N VAL A 122 -2.71 -0.70 15.19
CA VAL A 122 -1.98 -0.50 16.46
C VAL A 122 -0.51 -0.90 16.31
N ALA A 123 -0.26 -1.96 15.54
CA ALA A 123 1.06 -2.53 15.35
C ALA A 123 1.79 -1.99 14.10
N LEU A 124 1.06 -1.44 13.13
CA LEU A 124 1.59 -0.80 11.93
C LEU A 124 2.50 0.38 12.28
N ARG A 125 3.58 0.56 11.50
CA ARG A 125 4.41 1.77 11.54
C ARG A 125 4.49 2.41 10.16
N LEU A 126 3.92 3.60 10.01
CA LEU A 126 4.13 4.45 8.84
C LEU A 126 5.41 5.28 8.96
#